data_AF-A0A1A8GG49-F1
#
_entry.id   AF-A0A1A8GG49-F1
#
_cell.length_a   1.000
_cell.length_b   1.000
_cell.length_c   1.000
_cell.angle_alpha   90.00
_cell.angle_beta   90.00
_cell.angle_gamma   90.00
#
_symmetry.space_group_name_H-M   'P 1'
#
loop_
_entity.id
_entity.type
_entity.pdbx_description
1 polymer ?
#
loop_
_entity_poly.entity_id
_entity_poly.type
_entity_poly.pdbx_seq_one_letter_code
_entity_poly.pdbx_strand_id
1 'polypeptide(L)'
;TTTSQPATSRPITLKYSVALCQQKCKRRGTLESNYCSSNFVITGTVITAVMRGGSMYATVSIINVYKEGSLAIQQAGKTMSTKIIILCKKCPFIRRGE
;
A
#
# COMPACT_ATOMS: atom_id res chain seq x y z
N THR A 1 -30.32 13.77 -21.61
CA THR A 1 -29.63 13.36 -20.37
C THR A 1 -28.99 12.02 -20.63
N THR A 2 -27.66 11.98 -20.80
CA THR A 2 -26.94 10.75 -21.14
C THR A 2 -26.31 10.19 -19.87
N THR A 3 -26.90 9.12 -19.33
CA THR A 3 -26.45 8.44 -18.11
C THR A 3 -25.21 7.60 -18.44
N SER A 4 -24.03 8.03 -17.99
CA SER A 4 -22.82 7.21 -18.06
C SER A 4 -22.84 6.13 -16.98
N GLN A 5 -22.75 4.86 -17.40
CA GLN A 5 -22.67 3.73 -16.49
C GLN A 5 -21.36 3.78 -15.67
N PRO A 6 -21.37 3.37 -14.39
CA PRO A 6 -20.15 3.26 -13.60
C PRO A 6 -19.29 2.13 -14.17
N ALA A 7 -18.11 2.45 -14.67
CA ALA A 7 -17.14 1.45 -15.09
C ALA A 7 -16.77 0.58 -13.87
N THR A 8 -17.17 -0.69 -13.89
CA THR A 8 -16.75 -1.68 -12.90
C THR A 8 -15.25 -1.91 -13.08
N SER A 9 -14.42 -1.19 -12.30
CA SER A 9 -12.98 -1.36 -12.34
C SER A 9 -12.63 -2.74 -11.79
N ARG A 10 -12.33 -3.69 -12.67
CA ARG A 10 -11.69 -4.94 -12.27
C ARG A 10 -10.42 -4.59 -11.48
N PRO A 11 -10.10 -5.28 -10.37
CA PRO A 11 -8.87 -5.02 -9.64
C PRO A 11 -7.68 -5.27 -10.56
N ILE A 12 -7.02 -4.18 -10.99
CA ILE A 12 -5.82 -4.26 -11.79
C ILE A 12 -4.73 -4.81 -10.88
N THR A 13 -4.34 -6.07 -11.11
CA THR A 13 -3.16 -6.63 -10.46
C THR A 13 -1.93 -5.96 -11.05
N LEU A 14 -1.50 -4.86 -10.43
CA LEU A 14 -0.30 -4.16 -10.83
C LEU A 14 0.92 -5.04 -10.55
N LYS A 15 1.70 -5.34 -11.59
CA LYS A 15 2.98 -6.03 -11.49
C LYS A 15 4.10 -5.00 -11.58
N TYR A 16 5.27 -5.36 -11.05
CA TYR A 16 6.47 -4.55 -11.22
C TYR A 16 6.76 -4.30 -12.71
N SER A 17 7.07 -3.06 -13.04
CA SER A 17 7.70 -2.70 -14.32
C SER A 17 8.70 -1.57 -14.10
N VAL A 18 9.75 -1.53 -14.92
CA VAL A 18 10.78 -0.48 -14.83
C VAL A 18 10.15 0.89 -15.08
N ALA A 19 9.25 1.02 -16.06
CA ALA A 19 8.56 2.26 -16.39
C ALA A 19 7.76 2.83 -15.20
N LEU A 20 7.07 1.98 -14.42
CA LEU A 20 6.33 2.41 -13.22
C LEU A 20 7.26 2.97 -12.14
N CYS A 21 8.50 2.48 -12.06
CA CYS A 21 9.45 2.81 -11.01
C CYS A 21 10.55 3.81 -11.43
N GLN A 22 10.50 4.34 -12.66
CA GLN A 22 11.41 5.39 -13.14
C GLN A 22 11.09 6.77 -12.55
N GLN A 23 9.88 6.97 -12.04
CA GLN A 23 9.46 8.27 -11.51
C GLN A 23 10.25 8.64 -10.24
N LYS A 24 10.67 9.91 -10.13
CA LYS A 24 11.41 10.42 -8.95
C LYS A 24 10.63 10.15 -7.66
N CYS A 25 11.34 9.64 -6.67
CA CYS A 25 10.86 9.31 -5.32
C CYS A 25 10.46 10.56 -4.52
N LYS A 26 9.34 11.19 -4.87
CA LYS A 26 8.86 12.38 -4.16
C LYS A 26 7.37 12.24 -3.86
N ARG A 27 7.03 12.25 -2.58
CA ARG A 27 5.64 12.37 -2.14
C ARG A 27 5.05 13.67 -2.70
N ARG A 28 3.90 13.59 -3.36
CA ARG A 28 3.16 14.74 -3.88
C ARG A 28 1.83 14.90 -3.11
N GLY A 29 1.28 16.10 -3.10
CA GLY A 29 0.03 16.41 -2.40
C GLY A 29 0.17 16.56 -0.88
N THR A 30 -0.94 16.92 -0.23
CA THR A 30 -1.03 17.11 1.22
C THR A 30 -1.32 15.77 1.91
N LEU A 31 -1.24 15.72 3.25
CA LEU A 31 -1.65 14.51 3.97
C LEU A 31 -3.13 14.20 3.73
N GLU A 32 -3.97 15.23 3.81
CA GLU A 32 -5.41 15.15 3.56
C GLU A 32 -5.74 14.64 2.15
N SER A 33 -5.12 15.21 1.10
CA SER A 33 -5.40 14.79 -0.27
C SER A 33 -5.01 13.32 -0.52
N ASN A 34 -3.92 12.86 0.10
CA ASN A 34 -3.48 11.46 0.03
C ASN A 34 -4.36 10.54 0.88
N TYR A 35 -4.82 10.99 2.04
CA TYR A 35 -5.76 10.25 2.90
C TYR A 35 -7.07 9.98 2.15
N CYS A 36 -7.64 11.00 1.52
CA CYS A 36 -8.89 10.88 0.78
C CYS A 36 -8.77 9.95 -0.44
N SER A 37 -7.65 10.01 -1.18
CA SER A 37 -7.44 9.21 -2.40
C SER A 37 -6.98 7.77 -2.12
N SER A 38 -6.40 7.49 -0.96
CA SER A 38 -5.91 6.15 -0.61
C SER A 38 -7.06 5.19 -0.33
N ASN A 39 -6.97 3.95 -0.79
CA ASN A 39 -7.98 2.93 -0.51
C ASN A 39 -7.98 2.52 0.97
N PHE A 40 -6.79 2.45 1.59
CA PHE A 40 -6.59 2.11 2.99
C PHE A 40 -5.57 3.07 3.64
N VAL A 41 -5.66 3.24 4.96
CA VAL A 41 -4.77 4.04 5.79
C VAL A 41 -4.61 3.36 7.16
N ILE A 42 -3.38 2.99 7.49
CA ILE A 42 -3.00 2.34 8.74
C ILE A 42 -1.75 2.98 9.32
N THR A 43 -1.54 2.82 10.63
CA THR A 43 -0.24 2.99 11.27
C THR A 43 0.19 1.66 11.87
N GLY A 44 1.50 1.43 11.89
CA GLY A 44 2.05 0.14 12.29
C GLY A 44 3.56 0.11 12.24
N THR A 45 4.12 -0.99 12.71
CA THR A 45 5.56 -1.26 12.70
C THR A 45 5.89 -2.33 11.66
N VAL A 46 6.92 -2.10 10.87
CA VAL A 46 7.36 -3.05 9.84
C VAL A 46 8.09 -4.22 10.49
N ILE A 47 7.45 -5.40 10.49
CA ILE A 47 8.02 -6.63 11.05
C ILE A 47 9.03 -7.25 10.10
N THR A 48 8.70 -7.30 8.81
CA THR A 48 9.56 -7.87 7.75
C THR A 48 9.50 -7.01 6.50
N ALA A 49 10.61 -6.98 5.76
CA ALA A 49 10.72 -6.30 4.47
C ALA A 49 11.63 -7.13 3.56
N VAL A 50 11.06 -7.82 2.58
CA VAL A 50 11.78 -8.74 1.70
C VAL A 50 11.74 -8.23 0.26
N MET A 51 12.89 -8.06 -0.37
CA MET A 51 12.96 -7.64 -1.78
C MET A 51 12.94 -8.87 -2.71
N ARG A 52 12.03 -8.89 -3.69
CA ARG A 52 11.96 -9.93 -4.73
C ARG A 52 11.46 -9.32 -6.04
N GLY A 53 12.16 -9.59 -7.14
CA GLY A 53 11.69 -9.24 -8.48
C GLY A 53 11.36 -7.75 -8.69
N GLY A 54 12.17 -6.84 -8.13
CA GLY A 54 11.97 -5.39 -8.24
C GLY A 54 11.02 -4.77 -7.21
N SER A 55 10.23 -5.60 -6.53
CA SER A 55 9.29 -5.20 -5.48
C SER A 55 9.80 -5.53 -4.08
N MET A 56 9.20 -4.90 -3.08
CA MET A 56 9.37 -5.20 -1.66
C MET A 56 8.06 -5.72 -1.08
N TYR A 57 8.15 -6.81 -0.33
CA TYR A 57 7.06 -7.43 0.40
C TYR A 57 7.26 -7.11 1.87
N ALA A 58 6.40 -6.25 2.41
CA ALA A 58 6.45 -5.82 3.80
C ALA A 58 5.35 -6.51 4.61
N THR A 59 5.68 -7.00 5.80
CA THR A 59 4.67 -7.37 6.80
C THR A 59 4.65 -6.30 7.86
N VAL A 60 3.48 -5.71 8.10
CA VAL A 60 3.30 -4.61 9.06
C VAL A 60 2.43 -5.11 10.21
N SER A 61 2.91 -4.95 11.43
CA SER A 61 2.09 -5.07 12.65
C SER A 61 1.25 -3.82 12.76
N ILE A 62 -0.07 -3.97 12.78
CA ILE A 62 -0.99 -2.84 12.80
C ILE A 62 -1.10 -2.31 14.23
N ILE A 63 -0.89 -1.00 14.39
CA ILE A 63 -1.15 -0.26 15.62
C ILE A 63 -2.56 0.33 15.57
N ASN A 64 -2.89 1.06 14.50
CA ASN A 64 -4.24 1.60 14.27
C ASN A 64 -4.65 1.46 12.80
N VAL A 65 -5.96 1.33 12.59
CA VAL A 65 -6.60 1.37 11.28
C VAL A 65 -7.48 2.60 11.21
N TYR A 66 -7.20 3.49 10.26
CA TYR A 66 -8.01 4.70 10.01
C TYR A 66 -8.96 4.49 8.83
N LYS A 67 -8.52 3.71 7.84
CA LYS A 67 -9.33 3.30 6.69
C LYS A 67 -8.91 1.88 6.30
N GLU A 68 -9.83 0.92 6.41
CA GLU A 68 -9.52 -0.48 6.08
C GLU A 68 -9.52 -0.71 4.56
N GLY A 69 -10.50 -0.18 3.84
CA GLY A 69 -10.59 -0.36 2.39
C GLY A 69 -10.69 -1.83 2.00
N SER A 70 -9.82 -2.27 1.08
CA SER A 70 -9.67 -3.67 0.68
C SER A 70 -8.41 -4.31 1.28
N LEU A 71 -7.91 -3.80 2.41
CA LEU A 71 -6.73 -4.33 3.08
C LEU A 71 -7.06 -5.67 3.75
N ALA A 72 -6.33 -6.73 3.39
CA ALA A 72 -6.44 -8.01 4.09
C ALA A 72 -5.66 -7.97 5.40
N ILE A 73 -6.37 -8.00 6.53
CA ILE A 73 -5.78 -8.05 7.86
C ILE A 73 -5.80 -9.48 8.39
N GLN A 74 -4.66 -9.94 8.88
CA GLN A 74 -4.47 -11.22 9.52
C GLN A 74 -4.36 -11.01 11.02
N GLN A 75 -5.13 -11.78 11.79
CA GLN A 75 -5.12 -11.76 13.24
C GLN A 75 -4.49 -13.03 13.79
N ALA A 76 -3.53 -12.89 14.70
CA ALA A 76 -2.97 -13.98 15.48
C ALA A 76 -3.01 -13.60 16.97
N GLY A 77 -3.98 -14.16 17.69
CA GLY A 77 -4.26 -13.76 19.07
C GLY A 77 -4.65 -12.28 19.15
N LYS A 78 -3.89 -11.49 19.92
CA LYS A 78 -4.10 -10.04 20.09
C LYS A 78 -3.36 -9.19 19.04
N THR A 79 -2.54 -9.81 18.19
CA THR A 79 -1.73 -9.08 17.21
C THR A 79 -2.42 -9.08 15.84
N MET A 80 -2.56 -7.88 15.27
CA MET A 80 -3.07 -7.66 13.92
C MET A 80 -1.90 -7.35 12.99
N SER A 81 -1.90 -7.94 11.80
CA SER A 81 -0.85 -7.69 10.80
C SER A 81 -1.37 -7.72 9.38
N THR A 82 -0.68 -7.09 8.46
CA THR A 82 -1.00 -7.15 7.04
C THR A 82 0.25 -7.29 6.18
N LYS A 83 0.10 -7.86 4.99
CA LYS A 83 1.16 -7.94 3.98
C LYS A 83 0.90 -6.90 2.91
N ILE A 84 1.88 -6.02 2.71
CA ILE A 84 1.84 -4.94 1.73
C ILE A 84 2.91 -5.20 0.68
N ILE A 85 2.55 -5.03 -0.59
CA ILE A 85 3.48 -5.13 -1.71
C ILE A 85 3.79 -3.71 -2.18
N ILE A 86 5.05 -3.31 -2.05
CA ILE A 86 5.58 -2.08 -2.61
C ILE A 86 6.20 -2.43 -3.94
N LEU A 87 5.54 -2.03 -5.02
CA LEU A 87 5.96 -2.40 -6.38
C LEU A 87 7.37 -1.93 -6.68
N CYS A 88 7.74 -0.73 -6.22
CA CYS A 88 9.04 -0.13 -6.45
C CYS A 88 9.92 -0.23 -5.20
N LYS A 89 10.83 -1.21 -5.14
CA LYS A 89 11.66 -1.46 -3.94
C LYS A 89 12.50 -0.27 -3.43
N LYS A 90 12.72 0.76 -4.26
CA LYS A 90 13.47 1.97 -3.86
C LYS A 90 12.59 2.99 -3.13
N CYS A 91 11.26 2.92 -3.27
CA CYS A 91 10.32 4.00 -2.92
C CYS A 91 8.90 3.51 -2.59
N PRO A 92 8.31 3.95 -1.47
CA PRO A 92 8.91 4.75 -0.40
C PRO A 92 10.03 4.00 0.33
N PHE A 93 10.89 4.72 1.05
CA PHE A 93 11.89 4.10 1.90
C PHE A 93 11.19 3.50 3.13
N ILE A 94 11.35 2.20 3.36
CA ILE A 94 10.77 1.49 4.48
C ILE A 94 11.87 0.72 5.19
N ARG A 95 11.90 0.82 6.52
CA ARG A 95 12.87 0.15 7.38
C ARG A 95 12.15 -0.80 8.33
N ARG A 96 12.74 -1.96 8.56
CA ARG A 96 12.27 -2.92 9.56
C ARG A 96 12.42 -2.32 10.96
N GLY A 97 11.40 -2.48 11.79
CA GLY A 97 11.38 -2.02 13.18
C GLY A 97 10.91 -0.57 13.37
N GLU A 98 10.57 0.12 12.28
CA GLU A 98 9.94 1.45 12.29
C GLU A 98 8.47 1.38 11.88
#